data_AF-A0A1Y3QCZ2-F1
#
_entry.id   AF-A0A1Y3QCZ2-F1
#
_cell.length_a   1.000
_cell.length_b   1.000
_cell.length_c   1.000
_cell.angle_alpha   90.00
_cell.angle_beta   90.00
_cell.angle_gamma   90.00
#
_symmetry.space_group_name_H-M   'P 1'
#
loop_
_entity.id
_entity.type
_entity.pdbx_description
1 polymer ?
#
loop_
_entity_poly.entity_id
_entity_poly.type
_entity_poly.pdbx_seq_one_letter_code
_entity_poly.pdbx_strand_id
1 'polypeptide(L)'
;MAAGPDFDPKYVRFLVLFNRDRDYYGCHDVMEELWLEEGRGRFWQGLLQVAVGLHHWGNENRAGAAKLLRAALAKLDGCADLEAGIDVKRLREDAAAALRLLDSWLGEAGAVPHAAEAGPRAGSGADHGSARRPPEPVTIDIRIVDRRLAERVAAEMKRPPGDESRADGE
;
A
#
# COMPACT_ATOMS: atom_id res chain seq x y z
N MET A 1 -10.60 24.82 -26.42
CA MET A 1 -9.95 24.67 -25.11
C MET A 1 -9.14 23.38 -25.16
N ALA A 2 -7.82 23.45 -25.12
CA ALA A 2 -7.00 22.23 -25.12
C ALA A 2 -7.11 21.58 -23.74
N ALA A 3 -7.86 20.49 -23.65
CA ALA A 3 -7.80 19.59 -22.51
C ALA A 3 -6.36 19.05 -22.46
N GLY A 4 -5.55 19.55 -21.53
CA GLY A 4 -4.30 18.89 -21.12
C GLY A 4 -4.51 17.39 -20.83
N PRO A 5 -3.43 16.59 -20.78
CA PRO A 5 -3.52 15.13 -20.84
C PRO A 5 -4.51 14.60 -19.82
N ASP A 6 -5.47 13.83 -20.33
CA ASP A 6 -6.46 13.17 -19.49
C ASP A 6 -5.77 12.04 -18.71
N PHE A 7 -6.07 11.90 -17.41
CA PHE A 7 -5.51 10.81 -16.60
C PHE A 7 -6.11 9.46 -17.01
N ASP A 8 -5.34 8.38 -16.93
CA ASP A 8 -5.91 7.07 -17.23
C ASP A 8 -7.07 6.73 -16.25
N PRO A 9 -8.23 6.23 -16.72
CA PRO A 9 -9.33 5.83 -15.86
C PRO A 9 -8.94 4.81 -14.78
N LYS A 10 -8.04 3.87 -15.09
CA LYS A 10 -7.51 2.88 -14.15
C LYS A 10 -6.72 3.55 -13.03
N TYR A 11 -5.93 4.57 -13.36
CA TYR A 11 -5.22 5.34 -12.34
C TYR A 11 -6.18 6.09 -11.40
N VAL A 12 -7.22 6.73 -11.95
CA VAL A 12 -8.27 7.38 -11.13
C VAL A 12 -8.96 6.35 -10.24
N ARG A 13 -9.31 5.18 -10.78
CA ARG A 13 -9.95 4.10 -10.03
C ARG A 13 -9.05 3.56 -8.92
N PHE A 14 -7.77 3.37 -9.18
CA PHE A 14 -6.77 2.98 -8.18
C PHE A 14 -6.76 3.97 -7.00
N LEU A 15 -6.75 5.28 -7.25
CA LEU A 15 -6.75 6.27 -6.18
C LEU A 15 -8.03 6.23 -5.33
N VAL A 16 -9.19 5.96 -5.94
CA VAL A 16 -10.46 5.76 -5.22
C VAL A 16 -10.39 4.52 -4.32
N LEU A 17 -9.96 3.39 -4.89
CA LEU A 17 -9.82 2.14 -4.15
C LEU A 17 -8.84 2.29 -2.97
N PHE A 18 -7.71 2.96 -3.21
CA PHE A 18 -6.66 3.14 -2.21
C PHE A 18 -7.06 4.09 -1.07
N ASN A 19 -7.60 5.26 -1.40
CA ASN A 19 -7.87 6.31 -0.42
C ASN A 19 -9.24 6.17 0.26
N ARG A 20 -10.28 5.78 -0.48
CA ARG A 20 -11.66 5.70 0.05
C ARG A 20 -11.99 4.31 0.53
N ASP A 21 -11.88 3.32 -0.35
CA ASP A 21 -12.43 1.99 -0.09
C ASP A 21 -11.49 1.13 0.77
N ARG A 22 -10.20 1.48 0.79
CA ARG A 22 -9.12 0.67 1.40
C ARG A 22 -9.08 -0.75 0.84
N ASP A 23 -9.58 -0.92 -0.38
CA ASP A 23 -9.56 -2.17 -1.10
C ASP A 23 -8.22 -2.30 -1.83
N TYR A 24 -7.21 -2.69 -1.06
CA TYR A 24 -5.86 -2.87 -1.56
C TYR A 24 -5.70 -4.07 -2.49
N TYR A 25 -6.65 -5.02 -2.46
CA TYR A 25 -6.69 -6.11 -3.43
C TYR A 25 -7.25 -5.59 -4.77
N GLY A 26 -8.36 -4.85 -4.76
CA GLY A 26 -8.85 -4.19 -5.98
C GLY A 26 -7.84 -3.21 -6.59
N CYS A 27 -7.02 -2.55 -5.75
CA CYS A 27 -5.90 -1.74 -6.22
C CYS A 27 -4.88 -2.55 -7.03
N HIS A 28 -4.62 -3.81 -6.65
CA HIS A 28 -3.71 -4.68 -7.37
C HIS A 28 -4.19 -4.90 -8.80
N ASP A 29 -5.44 -5.35 -8.94
CA ASP A 29 -6.00 -5.75 -10.23
C ASP A 29 -5.99 -4.58 -11.22
N VAL A 30 -6.45 -3.41 -10.79
CA VAL A 30 -6.52 -2.21 -11.65
C VAL A 30 -5.13 -1.65 -12.00
N MET A 31 -4.20 -1.63 -11.04
CA MET A 31 -2.87 -1.06 -11.28
C MET A 31 -1.94 -2.02 -12.03
N GLU A 32 -2.10 -3.34 -11.90
CA GLU A 32 -1.35 -4.30 -12.69
C GLU A 32 -1.66 -4.14 -14.18
N GLU A 33 -2.94 -4.01 -14.53
CA GLU A 33 -3.37 -3.77 -15.91
C GLU A 33 -2.74 -2.48 -16.48
N LEU A 34 -2.87 -1.36 -15.77
CA LEU A 34 -2.25 -0.09 -16.17
C LEU A 34 -0.73 -0.20 -16.29
N TRP A 35 -0.06 -0.86 -15.33
CA TRP A 35 1.38 -1.04 -15.34
C TRP A 35 1.85 -1.83 -16.56
N LEU A 36 1.11 -2.86 -16.98
CA LEU A 36 1.41 -3.65 -18.16
C LEU A 36 1.23 -2.84 -19.46
N GLU A 37 0.15 -2.04 -19.55
CA GLU A 37 -0.15 -1.19 -20.71
C GLU A 37 0.86 -0.06 -20.90
N GLU A 38 1.26 0.60 -19.80
CA GLU A 38 2.20 1.73 -19.79
C GLU A 38 3.67 1.30 -19.88
N GLY A 39 3.95 0.10 -20.42
CA GLY A 39 5.31 -0.37 -20.68
C GLY A 39 6.12 -0.69 -19.41
N ARG A 40 5.44 -1.02 -18.31
CA ARG A 40 6.04 -1.46 -17.04
C ARG A 40 6.83 -0.39 -16.29
N GLY A 41 6.38 0.87 -16.35
CA GLY A 41 7.00 2.01 -15.64
C GLY A 41 7.23 1.78 -14.14
N ARG A 42 8.39 2.22 -13.63
CA ARG A 42 8.79 2.05 -12.21
C ARG A 42 7.82 2.71 -11.23
N PHE A 43 7.22 3.83 -11.63
CA PHE A 43 6.27 4.59 -10.82
C PHE A 43 5.02 3.77 -10.50
N TRP A 44 4.35 3.25 -11.55
CA TRP A 44 3.17 2.39 -11.43
C TRP A 44 3.46 1.13 -10.60
N GLN A 45 4.62 0.49 -10.83
CA GLN A 45 5.06 -0.65 -10.03
C GLN A 45 5.24 -0.28 -8.55
N GLY A 46 5.77 0.90 -8.26
CA GLY A 46 5.92 1.41 -6.89
C GLY A 46 4.58 1.58 -6.20
N LEU A 47 3.60 2.21 -6.86
CA LEU A 47 2.24 2.38 -6.34
C LEU A 47 1.55 1.04 -6.06
N LEU A 48 1.65 0.10 -7.01
CA LEU A 48 1.16 -1.27 -6.87
C LEU A 48 1.74 -1.94 -5.62
N GLN A 49 3.06 -1.86 -5.44
CA GLN A 49 3.74 -2.49 -4.31
C GLN A 49 3.39 -1.85 -2.96
N VAL A 50 3.09 -0.54 -2.90
CA VAL A 50 2.54 0.07 -1.68
C VAL A 50 1.20 -0.55 -1.33
N ALA A 51 0.27 -0.62 -2.30
CA ALA A 51 -1.07 -1.19 -2.07
C ALA A 51 -0.99 -2.65 -1.60
N VAL A 52 -0.25 -3.51 -2.33
CA VAL A 52 -0.09 -4.92 -1.96
C VAL A 52 0.64 -5.07 -0.60
N GLY A 53 1.58 -4.19 -0.29
CA GLY A 53 2.23 -4.15 1.02
C GLY A 53 1.25 -3.92 2.17
N LEU A 54 0.32 -2.98 2.02
CA LEU A 54 -0.73 -2.72 3.01
C LEU A 54 -1.74 -3.87 3.09
N HIS A 55 -2.11 -4.48 1.95
CA HIS A 55 -2.94 -5.69 1.92
C HIS A 55 -2.31 -6.83 2.75
N HIS A 56 -1.01 -7.08 2.55
CA HIS A 56 -0.28 -8.11 3.30
C HIS A 56 -0.25 -7.82 4.81
N TRP A 57 -0.10 -6.55 5.21
CA TRP A 57 -0.14 -6.20 6.62
C TRP A 57 -1.53 -6.48 7.22
N GLY A 58 -2.60 -6.11 6.52
CA GLY A 58 -3.98 -6.44 6.90
C GLY A 58 -4.22 -7.94 7.09
N ASN A 59 -3.61 -8.76 6.22
CA ASN A 59 -3.68 -10.23 6.28
C ASN A 59 -2.62 -10.86 7.20
N GLU A 60 -2.10 -10.10 8.17
CA GLU A 60 -1.17 -10.60 9.19
C GLU A 60 0.23 -11.01 8.67
N ASN A 61 0.48 -10.86 7.37
CA ASN A 61 1.74 -11.15 6.70
C ASN A 61 2.70 -9.95 6.77
N ARG A 62 3.16 -9.66 7.99
CA ARG A 62 4.03 -8.52 8.32
C ARG A 62 5.39 -8.57 7.62
N ALA A 63 5.97 -9.76 7.47
CA ALA A 63 7.24 -9.94 6.74
C ALA A 63 7.07 -9.67 5.23
N GLY A 64 5.97 -10.16 4.63
CA GLY A 64 5.63 -9.86 3.23
C GLY A 64 5.36 -8.37 3.00
N ALA A 65 4.63 -7.74 3.92
CA ALA A 65 4.38 -6.30 3.90
C ALA A 65 5.70 -5.49 3.92
N ALA A 66 6.62 -5.80 4.84
CA ALA A 66 7.90 -5.12 4.93
C ALA A 66 8.75 -5.30 3.65
N LYS A 67 8.75 -6.50 3.06
CA LYS A 67 9.44 -6.76 1.79
C LYS A 67 8.89 -5.90 0.66
N LEU A 68 7.57 -5.81 0.53
CA LEU A 68 6.90 -5.05 -0.53
C LEU A 68 7.06 -3.54 -0.35
N LEU A 69 6.88 -3.01 0.86
CA LEU A 69 7.08 -1.59 1.13
C LEU A 69 8.54 -1.16 0.86
N ARG A 70 9.52 -1.99 1.20
CA ARG A 70 10.92 -1.73 0.87
C ARG A 70 11.17 -1.70 -0.64
N ALA A 71 10.58 -2.64 -1.39
CA ALA A 71 10.66 -2.65 -2.85
C ALA A 71 9.98 -1.42 -3.46
N ALA A 72 8.80 -1.04 -2.96
CA ALA A 72 8.06 0.13 -3.39
C ALA A 72 8.90 1.41 -3.22
N LEU A 73 9.51 1.60 -2.05
CA LEU A 73 10.39 2.75 -1.78
C LEU A 73 11.56 2.80 -2.76
N ALA A 74 12.22 1.68 -3.04
CA ALA A 74 13.32 1.65 -4.01
C ALA A 74 12.86 2.02 -5.44
N LYS A 75 11.61 1.67 -5.81
CA LYS A 75 11.03 2.08 -7.09
C LYS A 75 10.71 3.56 -7.12
N LEU A 76 10.10 4.10 -6.07
CA LEU A 76 9.67 5.50 -5.98
C LEU A 76 10.83 6.47 -5.71
N ASP A 77 11.97 6.01 -5.21
CA ASP A 77 13.10 6.90 -4.89
C ASP A 77 13.67 7.65 -6.11
N GLY A 78 13.57 7.04 -7.29
CA GLY A 78 13.98 7.68 -8.55
C GLY A 78 12.87 8.43 -9.30
N CYS A 79 11.70 8.58 -8.68
CA CYS A 79 10.58 9.37 -9.22
C CYS A 79 10.67 10.83 -8.75
N ALA A 80 10.00 11.73 -9.47
CA ALA A 80 9.90 13.12 -9.05
C ALA A 80 9.08 13.25 -7.74
N ASP A 81 9.36 14.28 -6.94
CA ASP A 81 8.60 14.54 -5.71
C ASP A 81 7.10 14.70 -5.98
N LEU A 82 6.76 15.28 -7.13
CA LEU A 82 5.41 15.37 -7.68
C LEU A 82 5.39 14.67 -9.04
N GLU A 83 4.63 13.59 -9.17
CA GLU A 83 4.53 12.79 -10.39
C GLU A 83 3.09 12.32 -10.56
N ALA A 84 2.60 12.28 -11.82
CA ALA A 84 1.23 11.89 -12.14
C ALA A 84 0.14 12.57 -11.27
N GLY A 85 0.35 13.84 -10.88
CA GLY A 85 -0.61 14.61 -10.11
C GLY A 85 -0.72 14.29 -8.62
N ILE A 86 0.20 13.49 -8.05
CA ILE A 86 0.25 13.16 -6.62
C ILE A 86 1.55 13.62 -5.96
N ASP A 87 1.53 13.74 -4.63
CA ASP A 87 2.70 14.01 -3.79
C ASP A 87 3.43 12.70 -3.47
N VAL A 88 4.35 12.32 -4.35
CA VAL A 88 5.15 11.09 -4.25
C VAL A 88 6.12 11.18 -3.09
N LYS A 89 6.64 12.38 -2.78
CA LYS A 89 7.46 12.61 -1.60
C LYS A 89 6.69 12.23 -0.34
N ARG A 90 5.46 12.71 -0.18
CA ARG A 90 4.64 12.37 0.97
C ARG A 90 4.34 10.87 1.05
N LEU A 91 4.01 10.25 -0.08
CA LEU A 91 3.81 8.81 -0.15
C LEU A 91 5.04 8.02 0.30
N ARG A 92 6.25 8.42 -0.12
CA ARG A 92 7.52 7.81 0.33
C ARG A 92 7.72 7.98 1.83
N GLU A 93 7.45 9.16 2.38
CA GLU A 93 7.58 9.43 3.81
C GLU A 93 6.65 8.54 4.64
N ASP A 94 5.37 8.44 4.25
CA ASP A 94 4.37 7.63 4.94
C ASP A 94 4.67 6.12 4.80
N ALA A 95 5.07 5.65 3.61
CA ALA A 95 5.48 4.26 3.40
C ALA A 95 6.78 3.90 4.15
N ALA A 96 7.72 4.84 4.28
CA ALA A 96 8.92 4.63 5.09
C ALA A 96 8.61 4.59 6.59
N ALA A 97 7.65 5.39 7.07
CA ALA A 97 7.17 5.30 8.46
C ALA A 97 6.51 3.95 8.75
N ALA A 98 5.64 3.50 7.84
CA ALA A 98 5.02 2.19 7.86
C ALA A 98 6.06 1.05 7.93
N LEU A 99 7.08 1.10 7.06
CA LEU A 99 8.17 0.12 7.03
C LEU A 99 8.97 0.10 8.34
N ARG A 100 9.29 1.27 8.93
CA ARG A 100 10.03 1.34 10.20
C ARG A 100 9.30 0.64 11.35
N LEU A 101 7.98 0.75 11.41
CA LEU A 101 7.17 0.06 12.42
C LEU A 101 7.28 -1.46 12.27
N LEU A 102 7.17 -1.96 11.03
CA LEU A 102 7.33 -3.38 10.72
C LEU A 102 8.74 -3.88 11.01
N ASP A 103 9.76 -3.14 10.58
CA ASP A 103 11.17 -3.53 10.78
C ASP A 103 11.54 -3.54 12.27
N SER A 104 11.09 -2.56 13.05
CA SER A 104 11.26 -2.58 14.52
C SER A 104 10.61 -3.83 15.11
N TRP A 105 9.38 -4.13 14.69
CA TRP A 105 8.67 -5.28 15.25
C TRP A 105 9.35 -6.61 14.89
N LEU A 106 9.74 -6.78 13.62
CA LEU A 106 10.40 -7.97 13.10
C LEU A 106 11.81 -8.16 13.69
N GLY A 107 12.58 -7.08 13.85
CA GLY A 107 13.92 -7.11 14.43
C GLY A 107 13.92 -7.52 15.89
N GLU A 108 12.96 -7.00 16.67
CA GLU A 108 12.77 -7.39 18.07
C GLU A 108 12.19 -8.82 18.21
N ALA A 109 11.30 -9.24 17.29
CA ALA A 109 10.78 -10.61 17.28
C ALA A 109 11.86 -11.66 16.98
N GLY A 110 12.91 -11.29 16.23
CA GLY A 110 14.11 -12.11 16.03
C GLY A 110 15.14 -12.03 17.16
N ALA A 111 15.00 -11.08 18.10
CA ALA A 111 15.96 -10.81 19.18
C ALA A 111 15.57 -11.41 20.54
N VAL A 112 14.51 -12.23 20.61
CA VAL A 112 14.21 -13.00 21.83
C VAL A 112 15.38 -13.96 22.09
N PRO A 113 16.12 -13.85 23.21
CA PRO A 113 17.20 -14.77 23.49
C PRO A 113 16.61 -16.15 23.67
N HIS A 114 17.04 -17.10 22.83
CA HIS A 114 16.84 -18.51 23.04
C HIS A 114 17.45 -18.84 24.41
N ALA A 115 16.60 -19.03 25.42
CA ALA A 115 17.03 -19.51 26.72
C ALA A 115 17.71 -20.87 26.53
N ALA A 116 19.03 -20.86 26.66
CA ALA A 116 19.84 -22.06 26.66
C ALA A 116 19.42 -22.97 27.83
N GLU A 117 19.22 -24.25 27.50
CA GLU A 117 19.39 -25.42 28.39
C GLU A 117 18.68 -25.36 29.76
N ALA A 118 17.40 -25.73 29.82
CA ALA A 118 16.70 -26.02 31.07
C ALA A 118 16.65 -27.53 31.34
N GLY A 119 17.44 -27.99 32.31
CA GLY A 119 17.26 -29.30 32.96
C GLY A 119 15.92 -29.40 33.70
N PRO A 120 15.49 -30.61 34.11
CA PRO A 120 14.11 -30.81 34.53
C PRO A 120 13.89 -30.29 35.96
N ARG A 121 13.02 -29.29 36.12
CA ARG A 121 12.36 -29.01 37.40
C ARG A 121 10.89 -28.70 37.22
N ALA A 122 10.08 -29.50 37.91
CA ALA A 122 8.66 -29.29 38.13
C ALA A 122 8.42 -28.02 38.94
N GLY A 123 7.44 -27.21 38.52
CA GLY A 123 7.02 -26.01 39.23
C GLY A 123 5.81 -25.38 38.54
N SER A 124 4.67 -25.45 39.21
CA SER A 124 3.42 -24.78 38.88
C SER A 124 3.60 -23.26 38.80
N GLY A 125 3.02 -22.65 37.76
CA GLY A 125 3.02 -21.20 37.54
C GLY A 125 2.97 -20.91 36.05
N ALA A 126 1.78 -20.98 35.44
CA ALA A 126 1.57 -20.52 34.07
C ALA A 126 1.60 -18.98 34.03
N ASP A 127 2.79 -18.42 34.17
CA ASP A 127 3.07 -17.06 33.75
C ASP A 127 2.96 -17.03 32.23
N HIS A 128 1.79 -16.61 31.72
CA HIS A 128 1.60 -16.34 30.32
C HIS A 128 2.34 -15.03 30.03
N GLY A 129 3.66 -15.15 29.86
CA GLY A 129 4.52 -14.04 29.46
C GLY A 129 3.83 -13.28 28.34
N SER A 130 3.49 -12.02 28.61
CA SER A 130 2.64 -11.20 27.74
C SER A 130 3.29 -11.12 26.36
N ALA A 131 2.79 -11.92 25.42
CA ALA A 131 3.30 -11.93 24.06
C ALA A 131 3.17 -10.51 23.50
N ARG A 132 4.28 -9.95 23.03
CA ARG A 132 4.31 -8.58 22.50
C ARG A 132 3.26 -8.44 21.40
N ARG A 133 2.34 -7.48 21.58
CA ARG A 133 1.27 -7.23 20.63
C ARG A 133 1.88 -6.82 19.26
N PRO A 134 1.48 -7.47 18.16
CA PRO A 134 1.93 -7.07 16.83
C PRO A 134 1.42 -5.68 16.47
N PRO A 135 2.14 -4.92 15.63
CA PRO A 135 1.68 -3.61 15.19
C PRO A 135 0.47 -3.78 14.27
N GLU A 136 -0.53 -2.95 14.49
CA GLU A 136 -1.71 -2.89 13.64
C GLU A 136 -1.37 -2.25 12.28
N PRO A 137 -2.08 -2.62 11.20
CA PRO A 137 -1.91 -1.98 9.90
C PRO A 137 -2.14 -0.47 9.98
N VAL A 138 -1.22 0.30 9.42
CA VAL A 138 -1.39 1.75 9.30
C VAL A 138 -2.22 2.09 8.07
N THR A 139 -2.84 3.26 8.10
CA THR A 139 -3.49 3.86 6.94
C THR A 139 -2.55 4.84 6.26
N ILE A 140 -2.45 4.76 4.94
CA ILE A 140 -1.73 5.73 4.10
C ILE A 140 -2.75 6.37 3.16
N ASP A 141 -2.66 7.69 2.97
CA ASP A 141 -3.44 8.42 1.98
C ASP A 141 -2.54 8.97 0.88
N ILE A 142 -2.83 8.63 -0.36
CA ILE A 142 -2.16 9.23 -1.51
C ILE A 142 -2.69 10.65 -1.67
N ARG A 143 -1.84 11.63 -1.38
CA ARG A 143 -2.19 13.04 -1.50
C ARG A 143 -2.20 13.46 -2.97
N ILE A 144 -3.37 13.81 -3.47
CA ILE A 144 -3.57 14.38 -4.80
C ILE A 144 -3.26 15.87 -4.73
N VAL A 145 -2.38 16.35 -5.61
CA VAL A 145 -1.98 17.77 -5.71
C VAL A 145 -2.44 18.43 -7.00
N ASP A 146 -2.68 17.64 -8.06
CA ASP A 146 -3.25 18.16 -9.29
C ASP A 146 -4.76 18.32 -9.16
N ARG A 147 -5.23 19.54 -9.47
CA ARG A 147 -6.64 19.90 -9.34
C ARG A 147 -7.54 19.07 -10.27
N ARG A 148 -7.12 18.81 -11.51
CA ARG A 148 -7.93 18.06 -12.48
C ARG A 148 -8.05 16.60 -12.08
N LEU A 149 -6.96 16.02 -11.57
CA LEU A 149 -6.99 14.67 -10.99
C LEU A 149 -7.94 14.62 -9.80
N ALA A 150 -7.85 15.60 -8.89
CA ALA A 150 -8.73 15.67 -7.72
C ALA A 150 -10.21 15.77 -8.11
N GLU A 151 -10.54 16.60 -9.11
CA GLU A 151 -11.90 16.73 -9.64
C GLU A 151 -12.41 15.41 -10.22
N ARG A 152 -11.57 14.67 -10.96
CA ARG A 152 -11.94 13.37 -11.53
C ARG A 152 -12.10 12.27 -10.48
N VAL A 153 -11.19 12.19 -9.51
CA VAL A 153 -11.32 11.25 -8.39
C VAL A 153 -12.59 11.55 -7.60
N ALA A 154 -12.88 12.82 -7.33
CA ALA A 154 -14.12 13.21 -6.65
C ALA A 154 -15.39 12.90 -7.47
N ALA A 155 -15.33 12.94 -8.80
CA ALA A 155 -16.44 12.54 -9.67
C ALA A 155 -16.65 11.01 -9.62
N GLU A 156 -15.58 10.23 -9.74
CA GLU A 156 -15.62 8.77 -9.65
C GLU A 156 -16.11 8.30 -8.27
N MET A 157 -15.74 9.01 -7.19
CA MET A 157 -16.23 8.71 -5.85
C MET A 157 -17.75 8.86 -5.69
N LYS A 158 -18.42 9.66 -6.53
CA LYS A 158 -19.87 9.88 -6.51
C LYS A 158 -20.64 8.87 -7.36
N ARG A 159 -19.94 8.06 -8.15
CA ARG A 159 -20.56 7.09 -9.05
C ARG A 159 -21.01 5.86 -8.24
N PRO A 160 -22.25 5.38 -8.43
CA PRO A 160 -22.72 4.19 -7.73
C PRO A 160 -21.90 2.96 -8.14
N PRO A 161 -21.60 2.02 -7.22
CA PRO A 161 -20.92 0.78 -7.56
C PRO A 161 -21.80 -0.04 -8.52
N GLY A 162 -21.27 -0.37 -9.71
CA GLY A 162 -21.90 -1.30 -10.66
C GLY A 162 -22.41 -0.73 -11.99
N ASP A 163 -22.14 0.54 -12.32
CA ASP A 163 -22.53 1.11 -13.62
C ASP A 163 -21.44 0.88 -14.71
N GLU A 164 -21.03 -0.37 -14.89
CA GLU A 164 -20.20 -0.84 -16.01
C GLU A 164 -21.06 -1.40 -17.16
N SER A 165 -22.36 -1.12 -17.16
CA SER A 165 -23.26 -1.64 -18.19
C SER A 165 -23.30 -0.71 -19.41
N ARG A 166 -22.69 -1.20 -20.49
CA ARG A 166 -22.87 -0.82 -21.91
C ARG A 166 -22.25 0.50 -22.36
N ALA A 167 -21.00 0.40 -22.79
CA ALA A 167 -20.48 1.21 -23.89
C ALA A 167 -19.71 0.34 -24.89
N ASP A 168 -20.31 -0.76 -25.33
CA ASP A 168 -19.88 -1.50 -26.53
C ASP A 168 -21.11 -2.09 -27.21
N GLY A 169 -21.41 -1.63 -28.42
CA GLY A 169 -22.48 -2.16 -29.25
C GLY A 169 -23.02 -1.15 -30.26
N GLU A 170 -22.16 -0.73 -31.19
CA GLU A 170 -22.59 -0.25 -32.51
C GLU A 170 -21.94 -1.11 -33.59
#